data_AF-A0AAD4EGK0-F1
#
_entry.id   AF-A0AAD4EGK0-F1
#
_cell.length_a   1.000
_cell.length_b   1.000
_cell.length_c   1.000
_cell.angle_alpha   90.00
_cell.angle_beta   90.00
_cell.angle_gamma   90.00
#
_symmetry.space_group_name_H-M   'P 1'
#
loop_
_entity.id
_entity.type
_entity.pdbx_description
1 polymer ?
#
loop_
_entity_poly.entity_id
_entity_poly.type
_entity_poly.pdbx_seq_one_letter_code
_entity_poly.pdbx_strand_id
1 'polypeptide(L)'
;MAIHNASRTPSLDGQVANAPGLTSTTSTGLAIPQDAGTASSSIISSLIGDNPYFQAGFGLMGVGVGLTILRQGLVFGTTALRRRLLVSLEVNNKDRAYEWFLAWLAHNAQPAAPTSRRTESWLRSHQLSVETAVEQRSNGSSSVLFRLVAGPGTHWFKYGGAWMQMKRERETRSMQLMSGTPWETVTVTTLSRDRHLFSKLLAEARDLALRGQEGKLVIRTAWGIEWKPFGQPRRKRPLHSVVLDTGVSEKVEQDVNAFLQRRQWYADRGIPYRRGYLLHGPPGSGKTSYIQALAGSLSYDICLLNLSERGLGDDKLNHLLSNAPERSIILIEDVDAAFNKRMQTSEDGYQSSVTFSGFLNALDGVASGEERIIFMTTNHFGSLDPALIRPGRVDLSVLVDNASPIQARTLFTRFYGGSESIRPELIERMGRQVEEFTVKEMSNGKEISMAALQGLFIRNNAQDAVKTLPELFVDRRT
;
A
#
# COMPACT_ATOMS: atom_id res chain seq x y z
N MET A 1 -4.43 -12.33 -64.10
CA MET A 1 -5.16 -11.35 -63.28
C MET A 1 -4.18 -10.84 -62.24
N ALA A 2 -3.59 -9.64 -62.30
CA ALA A 2 -3.99 -8.39 -62.97
C ALA A 2 -5.36 -7.87 -62.47
N ILE A 3 -5.59 -6.57 -62.21
CA ILE A 3 -4.93 -5.33 -62.66
C ILE A 3 -4.65 -4.45 -61.40
N HIS A 4 -3.46 -3.84 -61.19
CA HIS A 4 -3.07 -2.45 -61.55
C HIS A 4 -4.08 -1.36 -61.11
N ASN A 5 -3.68 -0.13 -60.74
CA ASN A 5 -2.67 0.73 -61.38
C ASN A 5 -1.87 1.60 -60.37
N ALA A 6 -0.87 2.36 -60.83
CA ALA A 6 0.06 3.15 -60.02
C ALA A 6 0.45 4.50 -60.69
N SER A 7 1.51 5.15 -60.17
CA SER A 7 2.20 6.37 -60.69
C SER A 7 1.54 7.73 -60.34
N ARG A 8 2.28 8.84 -60.19
CA ARG A 8 3.75 9.07 -60.06
C ARG A 8 4.03 10.45 -59.42
N THR A 9 5.21 10.64 -58.85
CA THR A 9 5.80 11.97 -58.55
C THR A 9 6.56 12.51 -59.79
N PRO A 10 6.96 13.80 -59.83
CA PRO A 10 8.28 14.18 -59.30
C PRO A 10 8.38 15.62 -58.71
N SER A 11 9.54 15.90 -58.10
CA SER A 11 10.08 17.24 -57.77
C SER A 11 10.96 17.79 -58.90
N LEU A 12 11.30 19.09 -58.90
CA LEU A 12 12.59 19.62 -59.43
C LEU A 12 12.81 21.12 -59.10
N ASP A 13 14.07 21.56 -59.24
CA ASP A 13 14.58 22.90 -58.94
C ASP A 13 14.71 23.82 -60.17
N GLY A 14 14.71 25.14 -59.91
CA GLY A 14 15.79 26.02 -60.40
C GLY A 14 15.61 26.84 -61.70
N GLN A 15 16.25 28.03 -61.69
CA GLN A 15 16.66 28.87 -62.85
C GLN A 15 15.55 29.52 -63.71
N VAL A 16 15.76 30.57 -64.52
CA VAL A 16 16.55 31.85 -64.46
C VAL A 16 16.17 32.66 -65.73
N ALA A 17 16.53 33.96 -65.84
CA ALA A 17 16.41 34.83 -67.03
C ALA A 17 14.99 35.32 -67.42
N ASN A 18 14.78 36.48 -68.07
CA ASN A 18 15.70 37.60 -68.44
C ASN A 18 14.97 38.96 -68.53
N ALA A 19 15.74 40.07 -68.58
CA ALA A 19 15.28 41.47 -68.80
C ALA A 19 15.20 41.84 -70.31
N PRO A 20 14.76 43.06 -70.72
CA PRO A 20 15.44 44.38 -70.52
C PRO A 20 14.55 45.40 -69.74
N GLY A 21 14.91 46.66 -69.42
CA GLY A 21 15.80 47.65 -70.08
C GLY A 21 15.01 48.52 -71.08
N LEU A 22 15.21 49.83 -71.30
CA LEU A 22 16.17 50.85 -70.83
C LEU A 22 15.50 52.26 -71.03
N THR A 23 15.88 53.45 -70.52
CA THR A 23 16.69 54.00 -69.40
C THR A 23 16.48 55.54 -69.39
N SER A 24 16.59 56.24 -68.25
CA SER A 24 17.02 57.66 -68.24
C SER A 24 17.73 58.07 -66.94
N THR A 25 18.77 58.89 -67.06
CA THR A 25 19.61 59.47 -66.00
C THR A 25 19.17 60.94 -65.72
N THR A 26 19.70 61.74 -64.78
CA THR A 26 21.06 61.83 -64.20
C THR A 26 21.05 62.66 -62.90
N SER A 27 22.06 62.47 -62.02
CA SER A 27 22.69 63.43 -61.07
C SER A 27 21.96 64.72 -60.61
N THR A 28 22.00 65.13 -59.34
CA THR A 28 23.18 65.33 -58.46
C THR A 28 22.77 65.27 -56.97
N GLY A 29 23.69 64.96 -56.05
CA GLY A 29 23.38 64.74 -54.63
C GLY A 29 23.66 65.93 -53.71
N LEU A 30 23.43 65.75 -52.40
CA LEU A 30 24.13 66.45 -51.30
C LEU A 30 23.86 65.81 -49.92
N ALA A 31 24.90 65.84 -49.07
CA ALA A 31 24.99 65.71 -47.61
C ALA A 31 23.97 64.89 -46.78
N ILE A 32 24.51 63.99 -45.96
CA ILE A 32 23.90 63.48 -44.71
C ILE A 32 24.06 64.54 -43.60
N PRO A 33 23.03 64.79 -42.78
CA PRO A 33 23.18 65.13 -41.38
C PRO A 33 22.94 63.91 -40.49
N GLN A 34 23.82 63.69 -39.51
CA GLN A 34 23.51 62.89 -38.32
C GLN A 34 22.87 63.81 -37.25
N ASP A 35 22.44 63.23 -36.13
CA ASP A 35 21.82 63.89 -34.96
C ASP A 35 20.41 64.48 -35.21
N ALA A 36 19.49 64.55 -34.23
CA ALA A 36 19.51 64.09 -32.83
C ALA A 36 18.17 63.45 -32.41
N GLY A 37 18.19 62.60 -31.39
CA GLY A 37 17.00 61.90 -30.89
C GLY A 37 16.16 62.68 -29.87
N THR A 38 15.29 63.60 -30.32
CA THR A 38 14.28 64.29 -29.47
C THR A 38 12.97 64.59 -30.22
N ALA A 39 12.21 63.55 -30.57
CA ALA A 39 10.98 63.68 -31.39
C ALA A 39 9.67 63.17 -30.73
N SER A 40 9.74 62.48 -29.58
CA SER A 40 8.55 61.91 -28.91
C SER A 40 8.00 62.76 -27.76
N SER A 41 8.81 63.67 -27.20
CA SER A 41 8.41 64.61 -26.15
C SER A 41 7.60 65.81 -26.69
N SER A 42 7.88 66.24 -27.93
CA SER A 42 7.34 67.45 -28.53
C SER A 42 5.81 67.41 -28.71
N ILE A 43 5.28 66.33 -29.29
CA ILE A 43 3.84 66.16 -29.56
C ILE A 43 3.00 66.25 -28.28
N ILE A 44 3.51 65.68 -27.18
CA ILE A 44 2.85 65.72 -25.87
C ILE A 44 2.89 67.15 -25.31
N SER A 45 4.04 67.84 -25.39
CA SER A 45 4.12 69.24 -24.94
C SER A 45 3.23 70.21 -25.74
N SER A 46 3.09 70.03 -27.06
CA SER A 46 2.22 70.88 -27.90
C SER A 46 0.72 70.69 -27.63
N LEU A 47 0.30 69.56 -27.05
CA LEU A 47 -1.08 69.33 -26.63
C LEU A 47 -1.38 69.81 -25.19
N ILE A 48 -0.33 70.18 -24.43
CA ILE A 48 -0.45 70.61 -23.03
C ILE A 48 -0.56 72.13 -22.90
N GLY A 49 0.04 72.91 -23.80
CA GLY A 49 0.09 74.37 -23.71
C GLY A 49 -1.27 75.07 -23.84
N ASP A 50 -1.93 74.90 -24.98
CA ASP A 50 -2.85 75.94 -25.50
C ASP A 50 -4.35 75.67 -25.30
N ASN A 51 -4.76 74.66 -24.52
CA ASN A 51 -6.18 74.43 -24.25
C ASN A 51 -6.51 73.97 -22.80
N PRO A 52 -7.06 74.85 -21.95
CA PRO A 52 -7.34 74.54 -20.55
C PRO A 52 -8.42 73.46 -20.37
N TYR A 53 -9.32 73.26 -21.34
CA TYR A 53 -10.32 72.20 -21.27
C TYR A 53 -9.72 70.79 -21.43
N PHE A 54 -8.60 70.66 -22.17
CA PHE A 54 -7.92 69.37 -22.36
C PHE A 54 -6.89 69.07 -21.25
N GLN A 55 -6.32 70.09 -20.60
CA GLN A 55 -5.45 69.92 -19.43
C GLN A 55 -6.13 69.11 -18.31
N ALA A 56 -7.43 69.33 -18.07
CA ALA A 56 -8.22 68.54 -17.12
C ALA A 56 -8.29 67.05 -17.51
N GLY A 57 -8.44 66.74 -18.80
CA GLY A 57 -8.44 65.37 -19.33
C GLY A 57 -7.10 64.66 -19.14
N PHE A 58 -5.99 65.34 -19.42
CA PHE A 58 -4.65 64.80 -19.16
C PHE A 58 -4.36 64.67 -17.65
N GLY A 59 -4.88 65.56 -16.81
CA GLY A 59 -4.84 65.41 -15.34
C GLY A 59 -5.55 64.14 -14.87
N LEU A 60 -6.76 63.88 -15.37
CA LEU A 60 -7.50 62.63 -15.08
C LEU A 60 -6.77 61.38 -15.61
N MET A 61 -6.15 61.46 -16.78
CA MET A 61 -5.33 60.37 -17.33
C MET A 61 -4.10 60.11 -16.44
N GLY A 62 -3.39 61.15 -15.99
CA GLY A 62 -2.25 61.05 -15.08
C GLY A 62 -2.63 60.44 -13.72
N VAL A 63 -3.77 60.85 -13.16
CA VAL A 63 -4.35 60.23 -11.95
C VAL A 63 -4.71 58.77 -12.19
N GLY A 64 -5.28 58.41 -13.34
CA GLY A 64 -5.59 57.02 -13.72
C GLY A 64 -4.35 56.13 -13.85
N VAL A 65 -3.27 56.64 -14.48
CA VAL A 65 -1.98 55.96 -14.56
C VAL A 65 -1.34 55.82 -13.17
N GLY A 66 -1.37 56.86 -12.34
CA GLY A 66 -0.89 56.80 -10.95
C GLY A 66 -1.65 55.78 -10.10
N LEU A 67 -2.99 55.77 -10.20
CA LEU A 67 -3.86 54.85 -9.47
C LEU A 67 -3.65 53.38 -9.92
N THR A 68 -3.43 53.14 -11.21
CA THR A 68 -3.18 51.79 -11.74
C THR A 68 -1.79 51.28 -11.38
N ILE A 69 -0.75 52.11 -11.43
CA ILE A 69 0.60 51.79 -10.92
C ILE A 69 0.54 51.49 -9.41
N LEU A 70 -0.13 52.33 -8.62
CA LEU A 70 -0.30 52.13 -7.17
C LEU A 70 -1.05 50.81 -6.87
N ARG A 71 -2.12 50.51 -7.62
CA ARG A 71 -2.85 49.23 -7.51
C ARG A 71 -1.96 48.04 -7.84
N GLN A 72 -1.15 48.10 -8.90
CA GLN A 72 -0.20 47.05 -9.26
C GLN A 72 0.88 46.87 -8.19
N GLY A 73 1.44 47.97 -7.68
CA GLY A 73 2.42 47.95 -6.59
C GLY A 73 1.88 47.32 -5.30
N LEU A 74 0.64 47.64 -4.92
CA LEU A 74 -0.04 47.01 -3.78
C LEU A 74 -0.30 45.52 -4.00
N VAL A 75 -0.77 45.11 -5.18
CA VAL A 75 -0.99 43.69 -5.52
C VAL A 75 0.34 42.91 -5.52
N PHE A 76 1.41 43.49 -6.07
CA PHE A 76 2.75 42.88 -6.05
C PHE A 76 3.29 42.78 -4.62
N GLY A 77 3.26 43.87 -3.85
CA GLY A 77 3.75 43.92 -2.47
C GLY A 77 3.01 42.96 -1.55
N THR A 78 1.69 42.92 -1.60
CA THR A 78 0.87 41.96 -0.83
C THR A 78 1.12 40.52 -1.27
N THR A 79 1.33 40.24 -2.56
CA THR A 79 1.67 38.90 -3.06
C THR A 79 3.07 38.46 -2.60
N ALA A 80 4.07 39.35 -2.65
CA ALA A 80 5.42 39.07 -2.17
C ALA A 80 5.45 38.85 -0.65
N LEU A 81 4.72 39.68 0.11
CA LEU A 81 4.57 39.52 1.55
C LEU A 81 3.89 38.20 1.90
N ARG A 82 2.80 37.84 1.19
CA ARG A 82 2.10 36.56 1.35
C ARG A 82 3.01 35.36 1.08
N ARG A 83 3.83 35.41 0.02
CA ARG A 83 4.81 34.36 -0.33
C ARG A 83 5.95 34.21 0.68
N ARG A 84 6.27 35.26 1.45
CA ARG A 84 7.31 35.25 2.50
C ARG A 84 6.77 34.82 3.87
N LEU A 85 5.57 35.30 4.23
CA LEU A 85 4.96 35.07 5.55
C LEU A 85 4.11 33.80 5.65
N LEU A 86 3.61 33.25 4.54
CA LEU A 86 2.86 32.00 4.51
C LEU A 86 3.64 30.87 3.86
N VAL A 87 3.38 29.66 4.35
CA VAL A 87 3.84 28.39 3.79
C VAL A 87 2.62 27.50 3.54
N SER A 88 2.61 26.79 2.42
CA SER A 88 1.54 25.87 2.03
C SER A 88 2.09 24.44 1.86
N LEU A 89 1.39 23.47 2.44
CA LEU A 89 1.55 22.04 2.20
C LEU A 89 0.44 21.60 1.25
N GLU A 90 0.77 20.84 0.21
CA GLU A 90 -0.19 20.27 -0.74
C GLU A 90 -0.20 18.74 -0.61
N VAL A 91 -1.39 18.15 -0.53
CA VAL A 91 -1.60 16.68 -0.52
C VAL A 91 -2.70 16.36 -1.54
N ASN A 92 -2.36 15.56 -2.56
CA ASN A 92 -3.29 15.13 -3.60
C ASN A 92 -3.82 13.71 -3.35
N ASN A 93 -4.93 13.35 -4.00
CA ASN A 93 -5.60 12.06 -3.81
C ASN A 93 -4.90 10.83 -4.43
N LYS A 94 -3.65 10.95 -4.92
CA LYS A 94 -2.79 9.77 -5.18
C LYS A 94 -1.95 9.37 -3.97
N ASP A 95 -1.72 10.28 -3.02
CA ASP A 95 -0.96 10.00 -1.81
C ASP A 95 -1.88 9.40 -0.72
N ARG A 96 -1.42 8.34 -0.05
CA ARG A 96 -2.13 7.74 1.10
C ARG A 96 -2.29 8.74 2.26
N ALA A 97 -1.41 9.74 2.36
CA ALA A 97 -1.55 10.84 3.31
C ALA A 97 -2.87 11.61 3.15
N TYR A 98 -3.51 11.61 1.97
CA TYR A 98 -4.82 12.23 1.73
C TYR A 98 -5.92 11.60 2.59
N GLU A 99 -6.04 10.28 2.54
CA GLU A 99 -7.03 9.53 3.32
C GLU A 99 -6.77 9.66 4.83
N TRP A 100 -5.50 9.58 5.23
CA TRP A 100 -5.11 9.72 6.64
C TRP A 100 -5.43 11.12 7.17
N PHE A 101 -5.17 12.18 6.40
CA PHE A 101 -5.47 13.54 6.81
C PHE A 101 -6.99 13.83 6.85
N LEU A 102 -7.77 13.31 5.89
CA LEU A 102 -9.23 13.41 5.95
C LEU A 102 -9.82 12.65 7.16
N ALA A 103 -9.30 11.47 7.49
CA ALA A 103 -9.70 10.72 8.69
C ALA A 103 -9.35 11.47 9.99
N TRP A 104 -8.18 12.11 10.05
CA TRP A 104 -7.76 12.96 11.16
C TRP A 104 -8.63 14.22 11.31
N LEU A 105 -8.98 14.87 10.20
CA LEU A 105 -9.94 15.98 10.21
C LEU A 105 -11.32 15.52 10.70
N ALA A 106 -11.84 14.38 10.21
CA ALA A 106 -13.13 13.85 10.63
C ALA A 106 -13.19 13.50 12.14
N HIS A 107 -12.09 12.99 12.70
CA HIS A 107 -11.98 12.69 14.13
C HIS A 107 -11.97 13.96 14.98
N ASN A 108 -11.17 14.97 14.59
CA ASN A 108 -11.04 16.23 15.32
C ASN A 108 -12.16 17.25 15.00
N ALA A 109 -13.04 16.95 14.03
CA ALA A 109 -14.27 17.70 13.76
C ALA A 109 -15.39 17.40 14.77
N GLN A 110 -15.34 16.25 15.44
CA GLN A 110 -16.41 15.80 16.32
C GLN A 110 -16.32 16.51 17.68
N PRO A 111 -17.44 17.06 18.21
CA PRO A 111 -17.44 17.63 19.55
C PRO A 111 -17.17 16.53 20.57
N ALA A 112 -16.07 16.68 21.32
CA ALA A 112 -15.67 15.70 22.32
C ALA A 112 -16.72 15.58 23.44
N ALA A 113 -16.91 14.36 23.95
CA ALA A 113 -17.70 14.12 25.15
C ALA A 113 -17.13 14.94 26.33
N PRO A 114 -17.98 15.51 27.21
CA PRO A 114 -17.62 16.62 28.12
C PRO A 114 -16.61 16.29 29.23
N THR A 115 -16.12 15.05 29.31
CA THR A 115 -15.14 14.57 30.30
C THR A 115 -13.69 14.60 29.79
N SER A 116 -13.45 14.81 28.49
CA SER A 116 -12.12 14.72 27.88
C SER A 116 -11.36 16.06 27.87
N ARG A 117 -10.45 16.26 28.84
CA ARG A 117 -9.41 17.30 28.75
C ARG A 117 -8.37 16.92 27.68
N ARG A 118 -8.65 17.24 26.41
CA ARG A 118 -7.68 17.22 25.31
C ARG A 118 -7.39 18.62 24.77
N THR A 119 -6.25 18.77 24.12
CA THR A 119 -5.78 20.01 23.47
C THR A 119 -6.76 20.50 22.41
N GLU A 120 -6.96 21.82 22.33
CA GLU A 120 -7.98 22.49 21.51
C GLU A 120 -7.76 22.40 19.98
N SER A 121 -8.02 21.24 19.39
CA SER A 121 -8.19 21.10 17.94
C SER A 121 -9.59 21.57 17.52
N TRP A 122 -9.74 22.86 17.23
CA TRP A 122 -11.04 23.47 16.89
C TRP A 122 -11.16 23.66 15.36
N LEU A 123 -12.03 22.87 14.72
CA LEU A 123 -12.35 22.96 13.29
C LEU A 123 -13.76 23.55 13.11
N ARG A 124 -13.86 24.79 12.60
CA ARG A 124 -15.14 25.34 12.09
C ARG A 124 -15.22 25.21 10.57
N SER A 125 -15.58 24.01 10.11
CA SER A 125 -16.06 23.83 8.73
C SER A 125 -17.43 24.50 8.57
N HIS A 126 -17.59 25.27 7.50
CA HIS A 126 -18.89 25.79 7.04
C HIS A 126 -19.40 25.02 5.81
N GLN A 127 -18.66 24.00 5.34
CA GLN A 127 -18.98 23.19 4.17
C GLN A 127 -18.69 21.72 4.49
N LEU A 128 -19.70 21.01 5.02
CA LEU A 128 -19.60 19.59 5.32
C LEU A 128 -19.93 18.77 4.08
N SER A 129 -19.16 17.70 3.87
CA SER A 129 -19.47 16.63 2.93
C SER A 129 -19.71 15.34 3.70
N VAL A 130 -20.58 14.48 3.18
CA VAL A 130 -20.89 13.17 3.79
C VAL A 130 -20.07 12.11 3.08
N GLU A 131 -19.23 11.41 3.84
CA GLU A 131 -18.63 10.14 3.43
C GLU A 131 -19.54 9.02 3.97
N THR A 132 -20.23 8.33 3.07
CA THR A 132 -21.19 7.28 3.42
C THR A 132 -20.53 5.91 3.31
N ALA A 133 -20.00 5.39 4.42
CA ALA A 133 -19.47 4.04 4.48
C ALA A 133 -20.62 3.02 4.56
N VAL A 134 -21.03 2.48 3.40
CA VAL A 134 -22.06 1.44 3.30
C VAL A 134 -21.41 0.06 3.42
N GLU A 135 -21.47 -0.56 4.60
CA GLU A 135 -21.18 -1.99 4.72
C GLU A 135 -22.46 -2.80 4.46
N GLN A 136 -22.73 -3.08 3.18
CA GLN A 136 -23.69 -4.11 2.78
C GLN A 136 -23.08 -5.50 2.99
N ARG A 137 -23.73 -6.31 3.81
CA ARG A 137 -23.38 -7.72 4.02
C ARG A 137 -24.20 -8.60 3.06
N SER A 138 -23.65 -9.76 2.70
CA SER A 138 -24.27 -10.71 1.76
C SER A 138 -25.63 -11.27 2.20
N ASN A 139 -26.01 -11.09 3.47
CA ASN A 139 -27.34 -11.43 3.99
C ASN A 139 -28.38 -10.30 3.83
N GLY A 140 -28.09 -9.26 3.04
CA GLY A 140 -28.97 -8.11 2.83
C GLY A 140 -28.98 -7.07 3.96
N SER A 141 -28.37 -7.35 5.12
CA SER A 141 -28.20 -6.34 6.17
C SER A 141 -27.18 -5.29 5.73
N SER A 142 -27.52 -4.02 5.87
CA SER A 142 -26.58 -2.90 5.66
C SER A 142 -26.36 -2.15 6.97
N SER A 143 -25.10 -1.92 7.31
CA SER A 143 -24.73 -0.90 8.29
C SER A 143 -24.16 0.29 7.53
N VAL A 144 -24.94 1.37 7.48
CA VAL A 144 -24.57 2.64 6.86
C VAL A 144 -23.98 3.54 7.94
N LEU A 145 -22.67 3.78 7.88
CA LEU A 145 -21.99 4.71 8.77
C LEU A 145 -21.71 6.02 8.03
N PHE A 146 -22.49 7.06 8.35
CA PHE A 146 -22.24 8.41 7.84
C PHE A 146 -21.08 9.05 8.62
N ARG A 147 -20.05 9.53 7.90
CA ARG A 147 -18.98 10.37 8.45
C ARG A 147 -19.09 11.77 7.86
N LEU A 148 -18.96 12.78 8.71
CA LEU A 148 -18.89 14.17 8.29
C LEU A 148 -17.42 14.55 8.08
N VAL A 149 -17.07 14.85 6.83
CA VAL A 149 -15.71 15.22 6.38
C VAL A 149 -15.75 16.62 5.76
N ALA A 150 -14.66 17.39 5.88
CA ALA A 150 -14.58 18.73 5.31
C ALA A 150 -14.71 18.68 3.77
N GLY A 151 -15.74 19.32 3.23
CA GLY A 151 -16.06 19.31 1.80
C GLY A 151 -15.15 20.18 0.95
N PRO A 152 -15.30 20.14 -0.39
CA PRO A 152 -14.63 21.07 -1.28
C PRO A 152 -14.94 22.52 -0.89
N GLY A 153 -13.91 23.38 -0.84
CA GLY A 153 -14.01 24.73 -0.31
C GLY A 153 -12.89 25.10 0.66
N THR A 154 -13.11 26.15 1.46
CA THR A 154 -12.10 26.73 2.36
C THR A 154 -12.53 26.65 3.83
N HIS A 155 -11.63 26.19 4.67
CA HIS A 155 -11.86 25.85 6.08
C HIS A 155 -10.74 26.40 6.96
N TRP A 156 -11.01 26.58 8.24
CA TRP A 156 -10.02 27.05 9.21
C TRP A 156 -10.01 26.16 10.45
N PHE A 157 -8.80 25.82 10.92
CA PHE A 157 -8.59 25.10 12.17
C PHE A 157 -7.39 25.64 12.94
N LYS A 158 -7.34 25.31 14.24
CA LYS A 158 -6.21 25.59 15.13
C LYS A 158 -5.49 24.28 15.45
N TYR A 159 -4.17 24.24 15.29
CA TYR A 159 -3.33 23.08 15.62
C TYR A 159 -1.99 23.54 16.19
N GLY A 160 -1.52 22.93 17.29
CA GLY A 160 -0.28 23.32 17.96
C GLY A 160 -0.24 24.79 18.43
N GLY A 161 -1.40 25.44 18.57
CA GLY A 161 -1.53 26.88 18.85
C GLY A 161 -1.58 27.78 17.59
N ALA A 162 -1.14 27.30 16.42
CA ALA A 162 -1.17 28.04 15.17
C ALA A 162 -2.54 27.92 14.46
N TRP A 163 -2.92 28.96 13.72
CA TRP A 163 -4.05 28.90 12.79
C TRP A 163 -3.61 28.34 11.43
N MET A 164 -4.46 27.50 10.85
CA MET A 164 -4.23 26.86 9.56
C MET A 164 -5.48 27.00 8.68
N GLN A 165 -5.27 27.44 7.43
CA GLN A 165 -6.27 27.48 6.38
C GLN A 165 -6.18 26.20 5.56
N MET A 166 -7.23 25.38 5.53
CA MET A 166 -7.32 24.26 4.59
C MET A 166 -8.19 24.66 3.39
N LYS A 167 -7.70 24.44 2.17
CA LYS A 167 -8.47 24.55 0.94
C LYS A 167 -8.53 23.16 0.28
N ARG A 168 -9.73 22.60 0.10
CA ARG A 168 -9.95 21.34 -0.65
C ARG A 168 -10.53 21.69 -2.01
N GLU A 169 -9.82 21.34 -3.08
CA GLU A 169 -10.24 21.56 -4.45
C GLU A 169 -10.45 20.23 -5.18
N ARG A 170 -11.36 20.23 -6.15
CA ARG A 170 -11.76 19.07 -6.95
C ARG A 170 -11.79 19.51 -8.40
N GLU A 171 -10.83 19.04 -9.19
CA GLU A 171 -10.77 19.37 -10.61
C GLU A 171 -11.61 18.37 -11.41
N THR A 172 -12.67 18.88 -12.03
CA THR A 172 -13.62 18.10 -12.84
C THR A 172 -13.23 17.98 -14.30
N ARG A 173 -12.20 18.70 -14.76
CA ARG A 173 -11.70 18.63 -16.15
C ARG A 173 -10.75 17.47 -16.37
N SER A 174 -9.88 17.19 -15.40
CA SER A 174 -8.97 16.05 -15.39
C SER A 174 -9.64 14.80 -14.80
N MET A 175 -10.67 14.28 -15.46
CA MET A 175 -11.21 12.97 -15.10
C MET A 175 -10.16 11.88 -15.39
N GLN A 176 -9.76 11.14 -14.36
CA GLN A 176 -8.71 10.13 -14.51
C GLN A 176 -9.26 8.90 -15.26
N LEU A 177 -8.77 8.70 -16.49
CA LEU A 177 -9.28 7.77 -17.52
C LEU A 177 -9.32 6.27 -17.13
N MET A 178 -8.92 5.92 -15.91
CA MET A 178 -8.79 4.56 -15.40
C MET A 178 -9.52 4.32 -14.06
N SER A 179 -9.86 5.37 -13.29
CA SER A 179 -10.43 5.23 -11.94
C SER A 179 -11.83 5.82 -11.80
N GLY A 180 -12.27 6.68 -12.72
CA GLY A 180 -13.55 7.40 -12.62
C GLY A 180 -13.60 8.45 -11.50
N THR A 181 -12.57 8.53 -10.65
CA THR A 181 -12.43 9.56 -9.63
C THR A 181 -12.00 10.89 -10.25
N PRO A 182 -12.47 12.03 -9.71
CA PRO A 182 -11.90 13.34 -10.03
C PRO A 182 -10.48 13.45 -9.45
N TRP A 183 -9.72 14.41 -9.93
CA TRP A 183 -8.54 14.87 -9.20
C TRP A 183 -9.01 15.67 -7.98
N GLU A 184 -8.52 15.35 -6.78
CA GLU A 184 -8.78 16.13 -5.57
C GLU A 184 -7.45 16.48 -4.87
N THR A 185 -7.39 17.68 -4.30
CA THR A 185 -6.18 18.22 -3.69
C THR A 185 -6.53 19.06 -2.48
N VAL A 186 -5.79 18.86 -1.39
CA VAL A 186 -5.93 19.57 -0.13
C VAL A 186 -4.67 20.37 0.13
N THR A 187 -4.82 21.69 0.14
CA THR A 187 -3.76 22.65 0.50
C THR A 187 -3.95 23.13 1.93
N VAL A 188 -2.98 22.91 2.82
CA VAL A 188 -2.97 23.45 4.19
C VAL A 188 -1.96 24.58 4.26
N THR A 189 -2.40 25.79 4.63
CA THR A 189 -1.56 27.00 4.67
C THR A 189 -1.48 27.57 6.09
N THR A 190 -0.28 27.92 6.53
CA THR A 190 -0.02 28.55 7.84
C THR A 190 1.14 29.55 7.77
N LEU A 191 1.51 30.16 8.88
CA LEU A 191 2.64 31.09 8.96
C LEU A 191 3.99 30.36 8.79
N SER A 192 4.93 30.95 8.05
CA SER A 192 6.25 30.36 7.74
C SER A 192 7.05 29.93 8.98
N ARG A 193 6.85 30.59 10.14
CA ARG A 193 7.46 30.23 11.44
C ARG A 193 6.99 28.86 11.93
N ASP A 194 5.72 28.55 11.72
CA ASP A 194 5.03 27.41 12.29
C ASP A 194 5.03 26.19 11.33
N ARG A 195 5.81 26.28 10.23
CA ARG A 195 6.03 25.21 9.22
C ARG A 195 6.36 23.83 9.79
N HIS A 196 6.96 23.79 10.97
CA HIS A 196 7.38 22.57 11.66
C HIS A 196 6.20 21.76 12.21
N LEU A 197 5.00 22.37 12.29
CA LEU A 197 3.79 21.68 12.73
C LEU A 197 3.21 20.74 11.66
N PHE A 198 3.50 20.95 10.37
CA PHE A 198 3.02 20.07 9.29
C PHE A 198 3.50 18.63 9.46
N SER A 199 4.78 18.41 9.82
CA SER A 199 5.30 17.05 10.02
C SER A 199 4.67 16.36 11.23
N LYS A 200 4.37 17.11 12.31
CA LYS A 200 3.65 16.59 13.48
C LYS A 200 2.21 16.21 13.14
N LEU A 201 1.50 17.09 12.43
CA LEU A 201 0.12 16.88 11.96
C LEU A 201 0.01 15.67 11.03
N LEU A 202 0.93 15.51 10.07
CA LEU A 202 0.94 14.34 9.17
C LEU A 202 1.30 13.05 9.92
N ALA A 203 2.23 13.09 10.87
CA ALA A 203 2.54 11.94 11.72
C ALA A 203 1.36 11.55 12.61
N GLU A 204 0.67 12.51 13.21
CA GLU A 204 -0.53 12.28 14.03
C GLU A 204 -1.70 11.72 13.21
N ALA A 205 -1.87 12.21 11.97
CA ALA A 205 -2.87 11.69 11.03
C ALA A 205 -2.57 10.25 10.58
N ARG A 206 -1.31 9.96 10.24
CA ARG A 206 -0.81 8.59 9.99
C ARG A 206 -1.09 7.70 11.19
N ASP A 207 -0.70 8.13 12.39
CA ASP A 207 -0.81 7.32 13.61
C ASP A 207 -2.28 7.06 13.98
N LEU A 208 -3.18 8.02 13.75
CA LEU A 208 -4.62 7.80 13.90
C LEU A 208 -5.16 6.78 12.88
N ALA A 209 -4.76 6.86 11.62
CA ALA A 209 -5.17 5.90 10.59
C ALA A 209 -4.63 4.49 10.89
N LEU A 210 -3.38 4.39 11.35
CA LEU A 210 -2.75 3.13 11.75
C LEU A 210 -3.38 2.53 13.01
N ARG A 211 -3.83 3.33 14.00
CA ARG A 211 -4.63 2.82 15.15
C ARG A 211 -5.91 2.11 14.75
N GLY A 212 -6.50 2.45 13.60
CA GLY A 212 -7.62 1.71 13.01
C GLY A 212 -7.25 0.31 12.49
N GLN A 213 -5.96 0.03 12.33
CA GLN A 213 -5.37 -1.21 11.81
C GLN A 213 -4.46 -1.92 12.82
N GLU A 214 -4.05 -1.26 13.92
CA GLU A 214 -3.38 -1.87 15.07
C GLU A 214 -4.13 -3.12 15.57
N GLY A 215 -3.38 -4.16 15.91
CA GLY A 215 -3.95 -5.45 16.33
C GLY A 215 -4.59 -6.29 15.21
N LYS A 216 -4.55 -5.83 13.94
CA LYS A 216 -5.05 -6.58 12.77
C LYS A 216 -3.91 -7.15 11.91
N LEU A 217 -4.29 -8.03 10.99
CA LEU A 217 -3.45 -8.72 10.02
C LEU A 217 -4.06 -8.52 8.64
N VAL A 218 -3.39 -7.83 7.72
CA VAL A 218 -3.85 -7.71 6.34
C VAL A 218 -3.33 -8.92 5.56
N ILE A 219 -4.24 -9.63 4.89
CA ILE A 219 -3.89 -10.58 3.84
C ILE A 219 -3.97 -9.83 2.52
N ARG A 220 -2.96 -9.99 1.67
CA ARG A 220 -2.93 -9.51 0.28
C ARG A 220 -2.84 -10.70 -0.66
N THR A 221 -3.49 -10.61 -1.81
CA THR A 221 -3.34 -11.54 -2.92
C THR A 221 -2.82 -10.79 -4.15
N ALA A 222 -2.25 -11.53 -5.10
CA ALA A 222 -2.01 -10.98 -6.42
C ALA A 222 -3.33 -10.61 -7.10
N TRP A 223 -3.35 -9.49 -7.83
CA TRP A 223 -4.41 -9.14 -8.77
C TRP A 223 -3.78 -8.50 -10.00
N GLY A 224 -3.53 -9.32 -11.03
CA GLY A 224 -2.63 -8.94 -12.11
C GLY A 224 -1.20 -8.82 -11.58
N ILE A 225 -0.54 -7.69 -11.83
CA ILE A 225 0.85 -7.44 -11.39
C ILE A 225 0.96 -6.79 -10.00
N GLU A 226 -0.16 -6.47 -9.35
CA GLU A 226 -0.22 -5.71 -8.09
C GLU A 226 -0.65 -6.58 -6.89
N TRP A 227 -0.18 -6.23 -5.70
CA TRP A 227 -0.65 -6.80 -4.43
C TRP A 227 -1.84 -6.02 -3.88
N LYS A 228 -3.02 -6.65 -3.77
CA LYS A 228 -4.25 -6.00 -3.28
C LYS A 228 -4.75 -6.65 -1.98
N PRO A 229 -5.26 -5.89 -0.99
CA PRO A 229 -5.87 -6.46 0.21
C PRO A 229 -7.03 -7.40 -0.13
N PHE A 230 -7.02 -8.59 0.45
CA PHE A 230 -8.05 -9.61 0.25
C PHE A 230 -9.01 -9.65 1.45
N GLY A 231 -10.20 -9.07 1.23
CA GLY A 231 -11.22 -8.94 2.27
C GLY A 231 -10.84 -7.92 3.36
N GLN A 232 -11.51 -8.01 4.52
CA GLN A 232 -11.25 -7.12 5.66
C GLN A 232 -10.02 -7.59 6.47
N PRO A 233 -9.20 -6.67 7.02
CA PRO A 233 -8.08 -7.01 7.90
C PRO A 233 -8.54 -7.82 9.11
N ARG A 234 -7.98 -9.02 9.27
CA ARG A 234 -8.41 -10.01 10.28
C ARG A 234 -7.85 -9.64 11.66
N ARG A 235 -8.51 -10.08 12.74
CA ARG A 235 -7.88 -10.06 14.07
C ARG A 235 -6.62 -10.94 14.05
N LYS A 236 -5.52 -10.46 14.65
CA LYS A 236 -4.30 -11.26 14.80
C LYS A 236 -4.60 -12.52 15.63
N ARG A 237 -4.14 -13.68 15.15
CA ARG A 237 -4.14 -14.93 15.91
C ARG A 237 -2.97 -14.89 16.92
N PRO A 238 -3.18 -15.05 18.24
CA PRO A 238 -2.08 -15.11 19.19
C PRO A 238 -1.17 -16.32 18.92
N LEU A 239 0.16 -16.16 19.05
CA LEU A 239 1.11 -17.24 18.76
C LEU A 239 0.84 -18.49 19.60
N HIS A 240 0.55 -18.32 20.90
CA HIS A 240 0.17 -19.39 21.82
C HIS A 240 -1.18 -20.09 21.49
N SER A 241 -1.97 -19.61 20.53
CA SER A 241 -3.17 -20.31 20.06
C SER A 241 -2.88 -21.36 18.98
N VAL A 242 -1.61 -21.52 18.60
CA VAL A 242 -1.09 -22.63 17.80
C VAL A 242 -0.22 -23.47 18.73
N VAL A 243 -0.39 -24.79 18.68
CA VAL A 243 0.35 -25.75 19.49
C VAL A 243 1.24 -26.56 18.56
N LEU A 244 2.46 -26.08 18.30
CA LEU A 244 3.50 -26.87 17.65
C LEU A 244 4.23 -27.74 18.68
N ASP A 245 5.03 -28.69 18.20
CA ASP A 245 5.84 -29.53 19.09
C ASP A 245 6.98 -28.75 19.76
N THR A 246 7.55 -29.34 20.81
CA THR A 246 8.41 -28.67 21.78
C THR A 246 9.66 -28.03 21.13
N GLY A 247 9.80 -26.70 21.25
CA GLY A 247 10.93 -25.95 20.69
C GLY A 247 10.79 -25.57 19.21
N VAL A 248 9.77 -26.07 18.51
CA VAL A 248 9.57 -25.80 17.07
C VAL A 248 9.16 -24.35 16.81
N SER A 249 8.26 -23.82 17.64
CA SER A 249 7.82 -22.41 17.56
C SER A 249 8.99 -21.46 17.88
N GLU A 250 9.70 -21.77 18.95
CA GLU A 250 10.78 -20.98 19.51
C GLU A 250 11.96 -20.91 18.53
N LYS A 251 12.31 -22.03 17.87
CA LYS A 251 13.37 -22.08 16.86
C LYS A 251 13.10 -21.16 15.67
N VAL A 252 11.87 -21.16 15.13
CA VAL A 252 11.52 -20.31 13.98
C VAL A 252 11.40 -18.85 14.39
N GLU A 253 10.79 -18.56 15.56
CA GLU A 253 10.68 -17.19 16.09
C GLU A 253 12.06 -16.59 16.38
N GLN A 254 13.01 -17.37 16.92
CA GLN A 254 14.39 -16.92 17.15
C GLN A 254 15.13 -16.65 15.84
N ASP A 255 15.01 -17.51 14.81
CA ASP A 255 15.68 -17.30 13.52
C ASP A 255 15.13 -16.06 12.79
N VAL A 256 13.80 -15.85 12.80
CA VAL A 256 13.17 -14.66 12.23
C VAL A 256 13.62 -13.39 12.94
N ASN A 257 13.59 -13.36 14.28
CA ASN A 257 14.04 -12.20 15.04
C ASN A 257 15.55 -11.93 14.84
N ALA A 258 16.38 -12.97 14.78
CA ALA A 258 17.81 -12.84 14.51
C ALA A 258 18.09 -12.34 13.08
N PHE A 259 17.31 -12.76 12.08
CA PHE A 259 17.37 -12.22 10.72
C PHE A 259 17.01 -10.72 10.70
N LEU A 260 15.88 -10.34 11.32
CA LEU A 260 15.40 -8.96 11.35
C LEU A 260 16.38 -7.98 12.02
N GLN A 261 17.14 -8.44 13.01
CA GLN A 261 18.18 -7.64 13.68
C GLN A 261 19.48 -7.51 12.87
N ARG A 262 19.68 -8.31 11.81
CA ARG A 262 20.96 -8.42 11.08
C ARG A 262 21.02 -7.67 9.75
N ARG A 263 20.05 -6.81 9.43
CA ARG A 263 20.00 -6.03 8.17
C ARG A 263 21.35 -5.42 7.76
N GLN A 264 22.03 -4.74 8.69
CA GLN A 264 23.33 -4.11 8.41
C GLN A 264 24.41 -5.15 8.08
N TRP A 265 24.47 -6.26 8.83
CA TRP A 265 25.45 -7.34 8.62
C TRP A 265 25.37 -7.95 7.21
N TYR A 266 24.16 -8.05 6.64
CA TYR A 266 23.95 -8.47 5.25
C TYR A 266 24.46 -7.43 4.25
N ALA A 267 24.09 -6.16 4.45
CA ALA A 267 24.52 -5.04 3.60
C ALA A 267 26.04 -4.87 3.57
N ASP A 268 26.70 -4.93 4.73
CA ASP A 268 28.18 -4.86 4.88
C ASP A 268 28.93 -5.94 4.07
N ARG A 269 28.23 -7.01 3.66
CA ARG A 269 28.79 -8.18 2.95
C ARG A 269 28.29 -8.33 1.52
N GLY A 270 27.42 -7.42 1.05
CA GLY A 270 26.77 -7.53 -0.25
C GLY A 270 25.88 -8.78 -0.40
N ILE A 271 25.43 -9.37 0.71
CA ILE A 271 24.56 -10.55 0.70
C ILE A 271 23.10 -10.07 0.60
N PRO A 272 22.30 -10.54 -0.38
CA PRO A 272 20.89 -10.16 -0.49
C PRO A 272 20.13 -10.40 0.82
N TYR A 273 19.47 -9.36 1.33
CA TYR A 273 18.76 -9.40 2.62
C TYR A 273 17.41 -10.14 2.49
N ARG A 274 17.49 -11.46 2.35
CA ARG A 274 16.36 -12.39 2.23
C ARG A 274 16.53 -13.62 3.12
N ARG A 275 15.41 -14.24 3.50
CA ARG A 275 15.36 -15.47 4.31
C ARG A 275 14.21 -16.37 3.86
N GLY A 276 14.53 -17.63 3.54
CA GLY A 276 13.57 -18.64 3.10
C GLY A 276 13.27 -19.68 4.19
N TYR A 277 11.99 -19.91 4.46
CA TYR A 277 11.50 -20.89 5.42
C TYR A 277 10.62 -21.94 4.72
N LEU A 278 10.79 -23.21 5.08
CA LEU A 278 9.99 -24.32 4.55
C LEU A 278 9.37 -25.14 5.69
N LEU A 279 8.06 -25.03 5.87
CA LEU A 279 7.29 -25.88 6.78
C LEU A 279 6.73 -27.09 6.02
N HIS A 280 7.10 -28.30 6.44
CA HIS A 280 6.67 -29.55 5.81
C HIS A 280 6.03 -30.50 6.82
N GLY A 281 5.25 -31.48 6.35
CA GLY A 281 4.56 -32.45 7.20
C GLY A 281 3.11 -32.70 6.74
N PRO A 282 2.33 -33.55 7.42
CA PRO A 282 0.99 -33.94 7.00
C PRO A 282 -0.01 -32.76 6.87
N PRO A 283 -1.09 -32.93 6.10
CA PRO A 283 -2.18 -31.96 6.04
C PRO A 283 -2.86 -31.84 7.42
N GLY A 284 -3.25 -30.62 7.81
CA GLY A 284 -3.91 -30.39 9.09
C GLY A 284 -2.99 -30.32 10.33
N SER A 285 -1.66 -30.40 10.17
CA SER A 285 -0.70 -30.23 11.29
C SER A 285 -0.54 -28.79 11.80
N GLY A 286 -1.05 -27.79 11.07
CA GLY A 286 -1.12 -26.39 11.51
C GLY A 286 -0.15 -25.41 10.83
N LYS A 287 0.65 -25.87 9.85
CA LYS A 287 1.63 -25.07 9.06
C LYS A 287 1.18 -23.61 8.78
N THR A 288 0.10 -23.43 8.01
CA THR A 288 -0.48 -22.12 7.67
C THR A 288 -0.98 -21.34 8.89
N SER A 289 -1.56 -22.03 9.88
CA SER A 289 -2.05 -21.39 11.12
C SER A 289 -0.92 -20.79 11.94
N TYR A 290 0.25 -21.45 11.98
CA TYR A 290 1.45 -20.92 12.63
C TYR A 290 1.94 -19.66 11.93
N ILE A 291 2.09 -19.70 10.60
CA ILE A 291 2.56 -18.54 9.80
C ILE A 291 1.63 -17.33 9.99
N GLN A 292 0.32 -17.55 10.05
CA GLN A 292 -0.67 -16.49 10.34
C GLN A 292 -0.52 -15.88 11.75
N ALA A 293 -0.16 -16.69 12.75
CA ALA A 293 0.05 -16.20 14.10
C ALA A 293 1.41 -15.49 14.27
N LEU A 294 2.46 -16.00 13.59
CA LEU A 294 3.80 -15.42 13.55
C LEU A 294 3.80 -14.03 12.87
N ALA A 295 3.20 -13.91 11.68
CA ALA A 295 3.00 -12.62 11.01
C ALA A 295 2.23 -11.63 11.91
N GLY A 296 1.20 -12.13 12.61
CA GLY A 296 0.46 -11.38 13.60
C GLY A 296 1.34 -10.84 14.73
N SER A 297 2.18 -11.68 15.35
CA SER A 297 3.08 -11.26 16.44
C SER A 297 4.09 -10.18 16.00
N LEU A 298 4.74 -10.37 14.85
CA LEU A 298 5.74 -9.44 14.29
C LEU A 298 5.13 -8.13 13.76
N SER A 299 3.80 -8.07 13.62
CA SER A 299 3.12 -7.01 12.87
C SER A 299 3.63 -6.90 11.44
N TYR A 300 3.55 -8.04 10.75
CA TYR A 300 3.77 -8.18 9.31
C TYR A 300 2.44 -8.56 8.65
N ASP A 301 2.22 -8.08 7.43
CA ASP A 301 1.13 -8.53 6.58
C ASP A 301 1.48 -9.84 5.86
N ILE A 302 0.50 -10.53 5.28
CA ILE A 302 0.73 -11.76 4.50
C ILE A 302 0.41 -11.52 3.03
N CYS A 303 1.39 -11.73 2.17
CA CYS A 303 1.25 -11.74 0.72
C CYS A 303 1.10 -13.20 0.26
N LEU A 304 -0.16 -13.64 0.10
CA LEU A 304 -0.50 -15.00 -0.30
C LEU A 304 -0.35 -15.16 -1.81
N LEU A 305 0.57 -16.04 -2.22
CA LEU A 305 0.89 -16.35 -3.61
C LEU A 305 0.48 -17.78 -3.94
N ASN A 306 -0.47 -17.95 -4.86
CA ASN A 306 -0.86 -19.26 -5.38
C ASN A 306 -0.17 -19.54 -6.72
N LEU A 307 0.80 -20.45 -6.73
CA LEU A 307 1.53 -20.83 -7.96
C LEU A 307 0.64 -21.51 -9.02
N SER A 308 -0.57 -21.96 -8.65
CA SER A 308 -1.57 -22.53 -9.57
C SER A 308 -2.57 -21.50 -10.11
N GLU A 309 -2.36 -20.19 -9.89
CA GLU A 309 -3.24 -19.14 -10.41
C GLU A 309 -3.20 -19.07 -11.95
N ARG A 310 -4.37 -19.08 -12.59
CA ARG A 310 -4.48 -18.97 -14.06
C ARG A 310 -3.89 -17.64 -14.53
N GLY A 311 -2.98 -17.69 -15.52
CA GLY A 311 -2.28 -16.50 -16.02
C GLY A 311 -1.19 -15.97 -15.08
N LEU A 312 -0.70 -16.76 -14.11
CA LEU A 312 0.59 -16.52 -13.47
C LEU A 312 1.70 -17.12 -14.36
N GLY A 313 2.46 -16.24 -15.04
CA GLY A 313 3.68 -16.59 -15.77
C GLY A 313 4.93 -16.09 -15.07
N ASP A 314 6.10 -16.54 -15.52
CA ASP A 314 7.39 -16.25 -14.89
C ASP A 314 7.67 -14.74 -14.70
N ASP A 315 7.36 -13.88 -15.67
CA ASP A 315 7.56 -12.43 -15.54
C ASP A 315 6.63 -11.80 -14.48
N LYS A 316 5.37 -12.24 -14.43
CA LYS A 316 4.39 -11.78 -13.42
C LYS A 316 4.79 -12.27 -12.02
N LEU A 317 5.31 -13.49 -11.91
CA LEU A 317 5.85 -14.04 -10.66
C LEU A 317 7.07 -13.25 -10.19
N ASN A 318 8.05 -13.01 -11.07
CA ASN A 318 9.20 -12.16 -10.79
C ASN A 318 8.75 -10.76 -10.33
N HIS A 319 7.81 -10.13 -11.04
CA HIS A 319 7.27 -8.83 -10.67
C HIS A 319 6.57 -8.83 -9.30
N LEU A 320 5.77 -9.85 -9.00
CA LEU A 320 5.05 -9.95 -7.72
C LEU A 320 5.99 -10.18 -6.54
N LEU A 321 6.99 -11.06 -6.67
CA LEU A 321 8.02 -11.18 -5.63
C LEU A 321 8.82 -9.87 -5.51
N SER A 322 9.24 -9.28 -6.64
CA SER A 322 10.05 -8.06 -6.64
C SER A 322 9.35 -6.81 -6.10
N ASN A 323 8.02 -6.74 -6.17
CA ASN A 323 7.22 -5.61 -5.66
C ASN A 323 6.36 -6.01 -4.44
N ALA A 324 6.78 -7.00 -3.66
CA ALA A 324 6.16 -7.31 -2.37
C ALA A 324 6.21 -6.08 -1.43
N PRO A 325 5.11 -5.68 -0.76
CA PRO A 325 5.11 -4.53 0.13
C PRO A 325 6.06 -4.69 1.33
N GLU A 326 6.61 -3.56 1.79
CA GLU A 326 7.36 -3.49 3.05
C GLU A 326 6.59 -4.15 4.22
N ARG A 327 7.34 -4.78 5.14
CA ARG A 327 6.79 -5.49 6.30
C ARG A 327 5.72 -6.53 5.95
N SER A 328 5.91 -7.28 4.85
CA SER A 328 5.10 -8.45 4.53
C SER A 328 5.91 -9.75 4.54
N ILE A 329 5.23 -10.85 4.87
CA ILE A 329 5.70 -12.21 4.68
C ILE A 329 5.05 -12.75 3.41
N ILE A 330 5.85 -13.23 2.47
CA ILE A 330 5.35 -13.91 1.28
C ILE A 330 5.03 -15.35 1.67
N LEU A 331 3.77 -15.76 1.52
CA LEU A 331 3.30 -17.10 1.81
C LEU A 331 2.98 -17.83 0.51
N ILE A 332 3.67 -18.93 0.26
CA ILE A 332 3.46 -19.80 -0.91
C ILE A 332 2.99 -21.16 -0.40
N GLU A 333 1.74 -21.53 -0.70
CA GLU A 333 1.13 -22.75 -0.19
C GLU A 333 1.23 -23.92 -1.18
N ASP A 334 1.38 -25.13 -0.64
CA ASP A 334 1.42 -26.41 -1.36
C ASP A 334 2.34 -26.41 -2.61
N VAL A 335 3.60 -26.00 -2.41
CA VAL A 335 4.58 -25.83 -3.51
C VAL A 335 4.83 -27.12 -4.31
N ASP A 336 4.66 -28.29 -3.69
CA ASP A 336 4.67 -29.61 -4.35
C ASP A 336 3.53 -29.76 -5.38
N ALA A 337 2.32 -29.30 -5.06
CA ALA A 337 1.15 -29.43 -5.94
C ALA A 337 1.26 -28.58 -7.22
N ALA A 338 2.03 -27.49 -7.18
CA ALA A 338 2.23 -26.59 -8.31
C ALA A 338 3.11 -27.18 -9.43
N PHE A 339 4.05 -28.06 -9.08
CA PHE A 339 5.02 -28.64 -10.02
C PHE A 339 4.75 -30.11 -10.34
N ASN A 340 4.29 -30.92 -9.37
CA ASN A 340 4.05 -32.36 -9.58
C ASN A 340 2.91 -32.65 -10.58
N LYS A 341 1.93 -31.75 -10.72
CA LYS A 341 0.80 -31.94 -11.67
C LYS A 341 1.20 -31.91 -13.16
N ARG A 342 2.47 -31.59 -13.49
CA ARG A 342 2.95 -31.46 -14.88
C ARG A 342 2.99 -32.77 -15.67
N MET A 343 2.94 -33.93 -15.02
CA MET A 343 2.82 -35.22 -15.71
C MET A 343 1.39 -35.57 -16.15
N GLN A 344 0.38 -34.79 -15.75
CA GLN A 344 -0.97 -34.91 -16.30
C GLN A 344 -1.35 -33.62 -17.01
N THR A 345 -1.21 -33.65 -18.34
CA THR A 345 -1.93 -32.73 -19.23
C THR A 345 -3.42 -32.76 -18.87
N SER A 346 -3.94 -31.66 -18.33
CA SER A 346 -5.38 -31.52 -18.12
C SER A 346 -6.08 -31.56 -19.48
N GLU A 347 -7.27 -32.15 -19.54
CA GLU A 347 -8.00 -32.35 -20.80
C GLU A 347 -8.35 -31.02 -21.50
N ASP A 348 -8.41 -29.92 -20.74
CA ASP A 348 -8.52 -28.52 -21.22
C ASP A 348 -7.27 -27.98 -21.96
N GLY A 349 -6.16 -28.74 -22.02
CA GLY A 349 -4.90 -28.34 -22.67
C GLY A 349 -4.09 -27.23 -21.98
N TYR A 350 -4.60 -26.65 -20.89
CA TYR A 350 -3.98 -25.52 -20.19
C TYR A 350 -2.82 -25.95 -19.27
N GLN A 351 -1.63 -25.38 -19.49
CA GLN A 351 -0.50 -25.51 -18.55
C GLN A 351 -0.37 -24.28 -17.64
N SER A 352 0.18 -24.48 -16.43
CA SER A 352 0.61 -23.38 -15.57
C SER A 352 1.85 -22.70 -16.16
N SER A 353 1.77 -21.39 -16.43
CA SER A 353 2.83 -20.66 -17.14
C SER A 353 4.01 -20.22 -16.26
N VAL A 354 3.97 -20.45 -14.94
CA VAL A 354 5.17 -20.46 -14.09
C VAL A 354 6.00 -21.69 -14.42
N THR A 355 7.24 -21.57 -14.87
CA THR A 355 8.16 -22.71 -14.98
C THR A 355 8.85 -22.96 -13.64
N PHE A 356 9.30 -24.19 -13.38
CA PHE A 356 10.05 -24.46 -12.15
C PHE A 356 11.37 -23.66 -12.11
N SER A 357 12.08 -23.58 -13.25
CA SER A 357 13.26 -22.72 -13.41
C SER A 357 12.94 -21.24 -13.16
N GLY A 358 11.81 -20.75 -13.65
CA GLY A 358 11.34 -19.37 -13.43
C GLY A 358 11.01 -19.10 -11.95
N PHE A 359 10.36 -20.04 -11.26
CA PHE A 359 10.13 -19.95 -9.81
C PHE A 359 11.45 -19.90 -9.02
N LEU A 360 12.41 -20.77 -9.34
CA LEU A 360 13.72 -20.75 -8.70
C LEU A 360 14.44 -19.41 -8.94
N ASN A 361 14.47 -18.94 -10.19
CA ASN A 361 15.05 -17.64 -10.56
C ASN A 361 14.36 -16.46 -9.85
N ALA A 362 13.05 -16.55 -9.58
CA ALA A 362 12.31 -15.52 -8.87
C ALA A 362 12.61 -15.50 -7.36
N LEU A 363 12.94 -16.66 -6.77
CA LEU A 363 13.41 -16.75 -5.38
C LEU A 363 14.82 -16.15 -5.22
N ASP A 364 15.78 -16.53 -6.07
CA ASP A 364 17.21 -16.25 -5.81
C ASP A 364 17.95 -15.36 -6.81
N GLY A 365 17.36 -15.09 -7.98
CA GLY A 365 18.01 -14.39 -9.08
C GLY A 365 18.30 -12.91 -8.83
N VAL A 366 19.11 -12.33 -9.72
CA VAL A 366 19.69 -10.96 -9.59
C VAL A 366 18.63 -9.85 -9.62
N ALA A 367 17.47 -10.10 -10.26
CA ALA A 367 16.33 -9.16 -10.27
C ALA A 367 15.43 -9.27 -9.02
N SER A 368 15.71 -10.19 -8.10
CA SER A 368 14.95 -10.36 -6.86
C SER A 368 15.38 -9.30 -5.85
N GLY A 369 14.57 -8.24 -5.73
CA GLY A 369 14.82 -7.14 -4.79
C GLY A 369 14.88 -7.54 -3.30
N GLU A 370 15.22 -6.56 -2.47
CA GLU A 370 15.67 -6.77 -1.08
C GLU A 370 14.53 -6.87 -0.04
N GLU A 371 14.92 -7.16 1.22
CA GLU A 371 14.08 -7.20 2.42
C GLU A 371 12.90 -8.20 2.35
N ARG A 372 13.22 -9.51 2.35
CA ARG A 372 12.19 -10.56 2.20
C ARG A 372 12.25 -11.68 3.23
N ILE A 373 11.07 -12.03 3.72
CA ILE A 373 10.79 -13.27 4.44
C ILE A 373 9.80 -14.06 3.59
N ILE A 374 10.22 -15.24 3.12
CA ILE A 374 9.40 -16.15 2.32
C ILE A 374 9.12 -17.40 3.15
N PHE A 375 7.85 -17.74 3.34
CA PHE A 375 7.41 -19.01 3.91
C PHE A 375 6.76 -19.86 2.81
N MET A 376 7.29 -21.07 2.62
CA MET A 376 6.73 -22.11 1.79
C MET A 376 6.10 -23.20 2.67
N THR A 377 4.94 -23.72 2.27
CA THR A 377 4.36 -24.94 2.86
C THR A 377 4.31 -26.08 1.85
N THR A 378 4.49 -27.30 2.35
CA THR A 378 4.36 -28.53 1.56
C THR A 378 3.74 -29.65 2.38
N ASN A 379 3.07 -30.60 1.71
CA ASN A 379 2.64 -31.85 2.35
C ASN A 379 3.58 -33.02 2.03
N HIS A 380 4.33 -32.94 0.92
CA HIS A 380 5.17 -34.03 0.42
C HIS A 380 6.63 -33.57 0.23
N PHE A 381 7.37 -33.41 1.32
CA PHE A 381 8.77 -32.96 1.33
C PHE A 381 9.68 -33.76 0.36
N GLY A 382 9.54 -35.09 0.34
CA GLY A 382 10.31 -35.98 -0.55
C GLY A 382 9.98 -35.85 -2.04
N SER A 383 8.99 -35.03 -2.43
CA SER A 383 8.68 -34.69 -3.83
C SER A 383 9.29 -33.35 -4.28
N LEU A 384 9.97 -32.62 -3.39
CA LEU A 384 10.61 -31.35 -3.72
C LEU A 384 11.98 -31.58 -4.36
N ASP A 385 12.26 -30.86 -5.44
CA ASP A 385 13.55 -30.88 -6.11
C ASP A 385 14.67 -30.38 -5.16
N PRO A 386 15.81 -31.09 -5.02
CA PRO A 386 16.97 -30.66 -4.24
C PRO A 386 17.55 -29.27 -4.60
N ALA A 387 17.18 -28.68 -5.74
CA ALA A 387 17.51 -27.32 -6.12
C ALA A 387 16.68 -26.26 -5.39
N LEU A 388 15.48 -26.57 -4.91
CA LEU A 388 14.64 -25.65 -4.14
C LEU A 388 15.16 -25.47 -2.71
N ILE A 389 15.56 -26.57 -2.07
CA ILE A 389 15.97 -26.61 -0.65
C ILE A 389 17.41 -26.12 -0.39
N ARG A 390 18.02 -25.38 -1.32
CA ARG A 390 19.40 -24.88 -1.17
C ARG A 390 19.43 -23.60 -0.31
N PRO A 391 20.48 -23.39 0.52
CA PRO A 391 20.68 -22.11 1.22
C PRO A 391 20.61 -20.91 0.27
N GLY A 392 20.00 -19.82 0.73
CA GLY A 392 19.66 -18.65 -0.09
C GLY A 392 18.34 -18.76 -0.88
N ARG A 393 17.70 -19.94 -0.88
CA ARG A 393 16.31 -20.21 -1.33
C ARG A 393 15.45 -20.73 -0.17
N VAL A 394 15.97 -21.73 0.55
CA VAL A 394 15.46 -22.23 1.84
C VAL A 394 16.65 -22.28 2.80
N ASP A 395 16.58 -21.50 3.86
CA ASP A 395 17.63 -21.42 4.88
C ASP A 395 17.27 -22.19 6.16
N LEU A 396 15.97 -22.33 6.45
CA LEU A 396 15.46 -23.12 7.56
C LEU A 396 14.28 -23.99 7.09
N SER A 397 14.47 -25.31 7.15
CA SER A 397 13.38 -26.29 6.97
C SER A 397 12.99 -26.92 8.30
N VAL A 398 11.69 -27.12 8.50
CA VAL A 398 11.08 -27.56 9.75
C VAL A 398 9.92 -28.53 9.49
N LEU A 399 9.99 -29.70 10.12
CA LEU A 399 8.91 -30.66 10.18
C LEU A 399 7.85 -30.16 11.19
N VAL A 400 6.59 -30.17 10.76
CA VAL A 400 5.39 -29.93 11.56
C VAL A 400 4.50 -31.16 11.39
N ASP A 401 4.75 -32.17 12.22
CA ASP A 401 4.16 -33.51 12.11
C ASP A 401 2.73 -33.60 12.68
N ASN A 402 2.15 -34.81 12.71
CA ASN A 402 0.98 -35.15 13.50
C ASN A 402 1.21 -34.91 15.01
N ALA A 403 0.12 -34.90 15.79
CA ALA A 403 0.13 -34.39 17.16
C ALA A 403 0.96 -35.26 18.12
N SER A 404 2.00 -34.69 18.73
CA SER A 404 2.69 -35.32 19.85
C SER A 404 1.79 -35.38 21.10
N PRO A 405 2.01 -36.31 22.05
CA PRO A 405 1.19 -36.41 23.27
C PRO A 405 1.17 -35.09 24.09
N ILE A 406 2.32 -34.41 24.12
CA ILE A 406 2.48 -33.10 24.77
C ILE A 406 1.65 -32.04 24.04
N GLN A 407 1.63 -32.03 22.70
CA GLN A 407 0.75 -31.14 21.93
C GLN A 407 -0.72 -31.43 22.20
N ALA A 408 -1.12 -32.71 22.28
CA ALA A 408 -2.51 -33.11 22.51
C ALA A 408 -3.03 -32.63 23.88
N ARG A 409 -2.27 -32.86 24.95
CA ARG A 409 -2.55 -32.31 26.29
C ARG A 409 -2.56 -30.79 26.29
N THR A 410 -1.55 -30.17 25.69
CA THR A 410 -1.42 -28.70 25.64
C THR A 410 -2.60 -28.07 24.90
N LEU A 411 -3.09 -28.68 23.83
CA LEU A 411 -4.30 -28.25 23.11
C LEU A 411 -5.55 -28.42 23.98
N PHE A 412 -5.74 -29.58 24.62
CA PHE A 412 -6.86 -29.85 25.52
C PHE A 412 -6.93 -28.82 26.66
N THR A 413 -5.80 -28.57 27.34
CA THR A 413 -5.73 -27.58 28.43
C THR A 413 -5.95 -26.15 27.95
N ARG A 414 -5.55 -25.80 26.71
CA ARG A 414 -5.83 -24.49 26.11
C ARG A 414 -7.27 -24.33 25.61
N PHE A 415 -8.00 -25.43 25.38
CA PHE A 415 -9.41 -25.42 24.96
C PHE A 415 -10.40 -25.36 26.13
N TYR A 416 -10.12 -26.07 27.22
CA TYR A 416 -11.03 -26.18 28.37
C TYR A 416 -10.55 -25.44 29.64
N GLY A 417 -9.28 -25.03 29.70
CA GLY A 417 -8.75 -24.22 30.80
C GLY A 417 -9.29 -22.79 30.78
N GLY A 418 -9.50 -22.22 31.97
CA GLY A 418 -10.07 -20.87 32.13
C GLY A 418 -11.60 -20.80 32.04
N SER A 419 -12.29 -21.93 31.83
CA SER A 419 -13.75 -22.00 31.96
C SER A 419 -14.15 -22.09 33.43
N GLU A 420 -14.90 -21.11 33.95
CA GLU A 420 -15.35 -21.05 35.35
C GLU A 420 -16.13 -22.30 35.81
N SER A 421 -16.71 -23.04 34.86
CA SER A 421 -17.52 -24.24 35.11
C SER A 421 -16.72 -25.50 35.50
N ILE A 422 -15.39 -25.53 35.34
CA ILE A 422 -14.58 -26.73 35.63
C ILE A 422 -13.32 -26.37 36.42
N ARG A 423 -13.12 -27.07 37.55
CA ARG A 423 -11.93 -26.94 38.40
C ARG A 423 -10.62 -27.19 37.61
N PRO A 424 -9.60 -26.32 37.70
CA PRO A 424 -8.36 -26.45 36.93
C PRO A 424 -7.65 -27.80 37.12
N GLU A 425 -7.68 -28.37 38.32
CA GLU A 425 -7.03 -29.64 38.65
C GLU A 425 -7.67 -30.82 37.91
N LEU A 426 -8.97 -30.71 37.59
CA LEU A 426 -9.69 -31.73 36.82
C LEU A 426 -9.33 -31.62 35.32
N ILE A 427 -9.23 -30.40 34.77
CA ILE A 427 -8.77 -30.19 33.39
C ILE A 427 -7.32 -30.68 33.21
N GLU A 428 -6.43 -30.38 34.16
CA GLU A 428 -5.05 -30.86 34.14
C GLU A 428 -4.96 -32.40 34.26
N ARG A 429 -5.77 -33.02 35.14
CA ARG A 429 -5.86 -34.49 35.21
C ARG A 429 -6.34 -35.10 33.90
N MET A 430 -7.38 -34.54 33.29
CA MET A 430 -7.93 -35.04 32.02
C MET A 430 -6.98 -34.79 30.85
N GLY A 431 -6.22 -33.69 30.86
CA GLY A 431 -5.15 -33.44 29.90
C GLY A 431 -4.04 -34.51 29.96
N ARG A 432 -3.70 -35.02 31.14
CA ARG A 432 -2.77 -36.17 31.26
C ARG A 432 -3.38 -37.47 30.74
N GLN A 433 -4.69 -37.70 30.92
CA GLN A 433 -5.36 -38.85 30.31
C GLN A 433 -5.35 -38.78 28.77
N VAL A 434 -5.45 -37.58 28.18
CA VAL A 434 -5.25 -37.37 26.74
C VAL A 434 -3.80 -37.69 26.32
N GLU A 435 -2.81 -37.27 27.10
CA GLU A 435 -1.39 -37.57 26.87
C GLU A 435 -1.10 -39.08 26.92
N GLU A 436 -1.48 -39.75 28.02
CA GLU A 436 -1.34 -41.18 28.24
C GLU A 436 -2.03 -42.00 27.14
N PHE A 437 -3.23 -41.59 26.72
CA PHE A 437 -3.96 -42.25 25.63
C PHE A 437 -3.27 -42.05 24.27
N THR A 438 -2.76 -40.84 23.99
CA THR A 438 -2.03 -40.55 22.75
C THR A 438 -0.72 -41.34 22.68
N VAL A 439 0.03 -41.46 23.78
CA VAL A 439 1.21 -42.33 23.87
C VAL A 439 0.84 -43.78 23.52
N LYS A 440 -0.26 -44.29 24.09
CA LYS A 440 -0.71 -45.67 23.85
C LYS A 440 -1.05 -45.92 22.38
N GLU A 441 -1.90 -45.11 21.75
CA GLU A 441 -2.28 -45.36 20.36
C GLU A 441 -1.14 -45.09 19.36
N MET A 442 -0.22 -44.15 19.67
CA MET A 442 1.02 -44.01 18.90
C MET A 442 1.93 -45.24 19.02
N SER A 443 2.00 -45.89 20.20
CA SER A 443 2.73 -47.16 20.36
C SER A 443 2.07 -48.33 19.61
N ASN A 444 0.76 -48.24 19.36
CA ASN A 444 0.00 -49.16 18.51
C ASN A 444 0.15 -48.86 16.99
N GLY A 445 1.02 -47.91 16.60
CA GLY A 445 1.26 -47.57 15.19
C GLY A 445 0.21 -46.63 14.57
N LYS A 446 -0.58 -45.93 15.38
CA LYS A 446 -1.57 -44.94 14.90
C LYS A 446 -1.10 -43.51 15.04
N GLU A 447 -1.78 -42.60 14.35
CA GLU A 447 -1.54 -41.16 14.40
C GLU A 447 -2.84 -40.35 14.41
N ILE A 448 -2.75 -39.10 14.86
CA ILE A 448 -3.86 -38.15 14.88
C ILE A 448 -3.36 -36.74 14.53
N SER A 449 -4.11 -36.02 13.69
CA SER A 449 -3.71 -34.67 13.28
C SER A 449 -4.18 -33.61 14.28
N MET A 450 -3.44 -32.50 14.37
CA MET A 450 -3.83 -31.34 15.20
C MET A 450 -5.22 -30.80 14.82
N ALA A 451 -5.58 -30.85 13.53
CA ALA A 451 -6.92 -30.49 13.05
C ALA A 451 -8.02 -31.44 13.54
N ALA A 452 -7.76 -32.75 13.65
CA ALA A 452 -8.73 -33.72 14.18
C ALA A 452 -8.99 -33.48 15.68
N LEU A 453 -7.94 -33.30 16.49
CA LEU A 453 -8.05 -32.93 17.90
C LEU A 453 -8.80 -31.60 18.08
N GLN A 454 -8.48 -30.57 17.28
CA GLN A 454 -9.20 -29.30 17.32
C GLN A 454 -10.69 -29.48 16.95
N GLY A 455 -11.00 -30.31 15.96
CA GLY A 455 -12.38 -30.63 15.57
C GLY A 455 -13.17 -31.36 16.66
N LEU A 456 -12.53 -32.24 17.42
CA LEU A 456 -13.10 -32.91 18.59
C LEU A 456 -13.44 -31.91 19.69
N PHE A 457 -12.47 -31.06 20.06
CA PHE A 457 -12.60 -30.14 21.20
C PHE A 457 -13.56 -28.98 20.95
N ILE A 458 -13.77 -28.58 19.70
CA ILE A 458 -14.81 -27.60 19.32
C ILE A 458 -16.23 -28.15 19.51
N ARG A 459 -16.43 -29.47 19.37
CA ARG A 459 -17.76 -30.10 19.31
C ARG A 459 -18.25 -30.69 20.63
N ASN A 460 -17.33 -30.99 21.55
CA ASN A 460 -17.62 -31.75 22.77
C ASN A 460 -17.23 -30.99 24.03
N ASN A 461 -17.86 -31.31 25.15
CA ASN A 461 -17.33 -30.93 26.46
C ASN A 461 -16.07 -31.75 26.79
N ALA A 462 -15.33 -31.33 27.83
CA ALA A 462 -14.08 -31.96 28.24
C ALA A 462 -14.19 -33.48 28.52
N GLN A 463 -15.31 -33.96 29.07
CA GLN A 463 -15.48 -35.37 29.43
C GLN A 463 -15.76 -36.24 28.21
N ASP A 464 -16.64 -35.79 27.33
CA ASP A 464 -17.00 -36.55 26.13
C ASP A 464 -15.88 -36.50 25.09
N ALA A 465 -15.11 -35.40 25.04
CA ALA A 465 -13.86 -35.36 24.28
C ALA A 465 -12.87 -36.47 24.70
N VAL A 466 -12.66 -36.70 26.00
CA VAL A 466 -11.78 -37.79 26.47
C VAL A 466 -12.33 -39.18 26.12
N LYS A 467 -13.66 -39.36 26.11
CA LYS A 467 -14.30 -40.64 25.73
C LYS A 467 -14.22 -40.94 24.24
N THR A 468 -14.39 -39.94 23.37
CA THR A 468 -14.46 -40.08 21.91
C THR A 468 -13.08 -39.94 21.23
N LEU A 469 -12.05 -39.47 21.94
CA LEU A 469 -10.66 -39.44 21.48
C LEU A 469 -10.16 -40.75 20.79
N PRO A 470 -10.49 -41.98 21.25
CA PRO A 470 -10.07 -43.23 20.60
C PRO A 470 -10.53 -43.37 19.14
N GLU A 471 -11.67 -42.78 18.78
CA GLU A 471 -12.34 -42.97 17.47
C GLU A 471 -11.67 -42.17 16.34
N LEU A 472 -10.73 -41.28 16.67
CA LEU A 472 -10.08 -40.36 15.73
C LEU A 472 -8.63 -40.73 15.38
N PHE A 473 -8.08 -41.80 15.98
CA PHE A 473 -6.76 -42.31 15.61
C PHE A 473 -6.85 -43.16 14.35
N VAL A 474 -6.00 -42.84 13.37
CA VAL A 474 -5.91 -43.53 12.08
C VAL A 474 -4.61 -44.31 12.05
N ASP A 475 -4.60 -45.51 11.48
CA ASP A 475 -3.38 -46.29 11.29
C ASP A 475 -2.37 -45.52 10.44
N ARG A 476 -1.12 -45.45 10.90
CA ARG A 476 -0.08 -44.62 10.28
C ARG A 476 0.22 -45.13 8.88
N ARG A 477 0.11 -44.27 7.87
CA ARG A 477 0.39 -44.63 6.48
C ARG A 477 1.90 -44.79 6.29
N THR A 478 2.33 -46.02 6.03
CA THR A 478 3.69 -46.40 5.63
C THR A 478 4.02 -45.92 4.22
#